data_AF-A0A356J789-F1
#
_entry.id   AF-A0A356J789-F1
#
_cell.length_a   1.000
_cell.length_b   1.000
_cell.length_c   1.000
_cell.angle_alpha   90.00
_cell.angle_beta   90.00
_cell.angle_gamma   90.00
#
_symmetry.space_group_name_H-M   'P 1'
#
loop_
_entity.id
_entity.type
_entity.pdbx_description
1 polymer ?
#
loop_
_entity_poly.entity_id
_entity_poly.type
_entity_poly.pdbx_seq_one_letter_code
_entity_poly.pdbx_strand_id
1 'polypeptide(L)'
;MATVIEGPQEWSTVIRCAHPVCGFGLHRVEGCFSLIRITLADIKHSTDYEGDTTFWVDCPCCGQRLYPEWQIGKGPLNNSMKINRKTK
;
A
#
# COMPACT_ATOMS: atom_id res chain seq x y z
N MET A 1 17.97 -17.54 -17.16
CA MET A 1 18.05 -16.40 -18.11
C MET A 1 16.87 -15.50 -17.83
N ALA A 2 17.10 -14.19 -17.65
CA ALA A 2 16.02 -13.21 -17.55
C ALA A 2 15.51 -12.91 -18.97
N THR A 3 14.19 -12.97 -19.16
CA THR A 3 13.51 -12.63 -20.42
C THR A 3 13.03 -11.19 -20.37
N VAL A 4 13.16 -10.48 -21.49
CA VAL A 4 12.64 -9.12 -21.63
C VAL A 4 11.12 -9.19 -21.75
N ILE A 5 10.42 -8.51 -20.85
CA ILE A 5 8.97 -8.32 -20.94
C ILE A 5 8.74 -7.11 -21.83
N GLU A 6 8.13 -7.32 -23.01
CA GLU A 6 7.75 -6.24 -23.92
C GLU A 6 6.41 -5.62 -23.49
N GLY A 7 6.42 -4.31 -23.24
CA GLY A 7 5.24 -3.53 -22.82
C GLY A 7 5.49 -2.71 -21.55
N PRO A 8 4.68 -1.68 -21.27
CA PRO A 8 4.75 -0.97 -20.00
C PRO A 8 4.31 -1.92 -18.89
N GLN A 9 5.28 -2.49 -18.17
CA GLN A 9 4.98 -3.25 -16.97
C GLN A 9 4.43 -2.28 -15.92
N GLU A 10 3.13 -2.31 -15.71
CA GLU A 10 2.51 -1.53 -14.65
C GLU A 10 3.09 -1.97 -13.31
N TRP A 11 3.53 -1.01 -12.51
CA TRP A 11 4.08 -1.29 -11.19
C TRP A 11 2.99 -1.96 -10.35
N SER A 12 3.33 -3.11 -9.76
CA SER A 12 2.50 -3.78 -8.78
C SER A 12 3.36 -4.44 -7.73
N THR A 13 2.79 -4.61 -6.54
CA THR A 13 3.43 -5.34 -5.45
C THR A 13 2.39 -6.08 -4.62
N VAL A 14 2.85 -6.97 -3.75
CA VAL A 14 1.99 -7.72 -2.84
C VAL A 14 2.25 -7.23 -1.42
N ILE A 15 1.20 -6.82 -0.73
CA ILE A 15 1.25 -6.51 0.71
C ILE A 15 0.32 -7.46 1.47
N ARG A 16 0.59 -7.65 2.75
CA ARG A 16 -0.26 -8.42 3.66
C ARG A 16 -1.18 -7.49 4.43
N CYS A 17 -2.49 -7.78 4.46
CA CYS A 17 -3.36 -7.18 5.45
C CYS A 17 -2.92 -7.67 6.84
N ALA A 18 -2.78 -6.77 7.82
CA ALA A 18 -2.38 -7.12 9.18
C ALA A 18 -3.39 -6.56 10.18
N HIS A 19 -4.68 -6.64 9.84
CA HIS A 19 -5.73 -6.13 10.70
C HIS A 19 -6.22 -7.23 11.65
N PRO A 20 -5.89 -7.17 12.96
CA PRO A 20 -6.59 -7.99 13.93
C PRO A 20 -8.03 -7.50 13.96
N VAL A 21 -8.98 -8.33 13.54
CA VAL A 21 -10.39 -7.94 13.54
C VAL A 21 -10.83 -7.77 14.98
N CYS A 22 -10.93 -6.53 15.44
CA CYS A 22 -11.63 -6.17 16.67
C CYS A 22 -13.13 -6.11 16.36
N GLY A 23 -13.72 -7.25 15.99
CA GLY A 23 -15.16 -7.40 16.11
C GLY A 23 -15.51 -7.30 17.58
N PHE A 24 -16.53 -6.51 17.92
CA PHE A 24 -17.11 -6.46 19.27
C PHE A 24 -17.42 -7.89 19.78
N GLY A 25 -16.49 -8.50 20.50
CA GLY A 25 -16.65 -9.87 21.00
C GLY A 25 -15.31 -10.52 21.35
N LEU A 26 -15.15 -10.88 22.62
CA LEU A 26 -13.94 -11.47 23.23
C LEU A 26 -13.57 -12.88 22.74
N HIS A 27 -14.00 -13.32 21.56
CA HIS A 27 -13.77 -14.68 21.10
C HIS A 27 -13.38 -14.74 19.62
N ARG A 28 -12.11 -15.11 19.41
CA ARG A 28 -11.43 -15.59 18.18
C ARG A 28 -10.70 -14.54 17.33
N VAL A 29 -9.40 -14.80 17.18
CA VAL A 29 -8.41 -14.05 16.40
C VAL A 29 -8.59 -14.37 14.90
N GLU A 30 -9.72 -14.03 14.31
CA GLU A 30 -9.93 -14.12 12.86
C GLU A 30 -9.52 -12.78 12.24
N GLY A 31 -8.22 -12.45 12.31
CA GLY A 31 -7.67 -11.27 11.65
C GLY A 31 -7.74 -11.37 10.13
N CYS A 32 -7.84 -10.24 9.43
CA CYS A 32 -7.67 -10.23 7.98
C CYS A 32 -6.16 -10.27 7.68
N PHE A 33 -5.68 -11.45 7.25
CA PHE A 33 -4.27 -11.72 6.92
C PHE A 33 -4.02 -12.00 5.43
N SER A 34 -5.00 -11.63 4.58
CA SER A 34 -4.95 -11.83 3.14
C SER A 34 -3.74 -11.14 2.51
N LEU A 35 -3.11 -11.84 1.56
CA LEU A 35 -2.15 -11.24 0.65
C LEU A 35 -2.92 -10.52 -0.46
N ILE A 36 -2.67 -9.24 -0.63
CA ILE A 36 -3.34 -8.39 -1.60
C ILE A 36 -2.31 -7.84 -2.58
N ARG A 37 -2.62 -7.96 -3.87
CA ARG A 37 -1.86 -7.29 -4.93
C ARG A 37 -2.38 -5.87 -5.05
N ILE A 38 -1.48 -4.90 -5.01
CA ILE A 38 -1.80 -3.48 -5.22
C ILE A 38 -1.03 -2.97 -6.43
N THR A 39 -1.65 -2.05 -7.16
CA THR A 39 -1.07 -1.27 -8.26
C THR A 39 -0.96 0.19 -7.84
N LEU A 40 -0.35 1.04 -8.67
CA LEU A 40 -0.30 2.49 -8.39
C LEU A 40 -1.70 3.13 -8.37
N ALA A 41 -2.66 2.58 -9.13
CA ALA A 41 -4.03 3.10 -9.18
C ALA A 41 -4.80 2.86 -7.87
N ASP A 42 -4.41 1.82 -7.11
CA ASP A 42 -5.04 1.50 -5.83
C ASP A 42 -4.55 2.40 -4.68
N ILE A 43 -3.38 3.05 -4.85
CA ILE A 43 -2.72 3.83 -3.81
C ILE A 43 -3.30 5.24 -3.75
N LYS A 44 -3.95 5.52 -2.61
CA LYS A 44 -4.38 6.86 -2.23
C LYS A 44 -3.25 7.54 -1.45
N HIS A 45 -3.16 8.86 -1.56
CA HIS A 45 -2.16 9.63 -0.83
C HIS A 45 -2.69 11.02 -0.44
N SER A 46 -2.08 11.59 0.59
CA SER A 46 -2.29 12.96 1.03
C SER A 46 -0.95 13.52 1.49
N THR A 47 -0.66 14.76 1.11
CA THR A 47 0.51 15.50 1.60
C THR A 47 0.02 16.54 2.59
N ASP A 48 0.60 16.57 3.79
CA ASP A 48 0.29 17.56 4.80
C ASP A 48 0.98 18.91 4.54
N TYR A 49 0.79 19.87 5.44
CA TYR A 49 1.38 21.20 5.33
C TYR A 49 2.91 21.20 5.52
N GLU A 50 3.47 20.17 6.16
CA GLU A 50 4.91 19.99 6.39
C GLU A 50 5.60 19.35 5.18
N GLY A 51 4.82 18.87 4.21
CA GLY A 51 5.30 18.20 3.00
C GLY A 51 5.47 16.69 3.19
N ASP A 52 4.99 16.13 4.29
CA ASP A 52 5.01 14.71 4.55
C ASP A 52 3.82 14.03 3.86
N THR A 53 4.14 13.04 3.03
CA THR A 53 3.13 12.30 2.26
C THR A 53 2.81 10.99 2.96
N THR A 54 1.52 10.79 3.22
CA THR A 54 0.97 9.54 3.76
C THR A 54 0.32 8.76 2.62
N PHE A 55 0.62 7.47 2.54
CA PHE A 55 0.05 6.55 1.54
C PHE A 55 -0.88 5.54 2.20
N TRP A 56 -2.04 5.28 1.59
CA TRP A 56 -2.92 4.22 2.04
C TRP A 56 -3.64 3.50 0.90
N VAL A 57 -4.06 2.26 1.18
CA VAL A 57 -4.93 1.45 0.33
C VAL A 57 -6.04 0.88 1.19
N ASP A 58 -7.20 0.61 0.60
CA ASP A 58 -8.29 -0.06 1.32
C ASP A 58 -8.23 -1.56 1.01
N CYS A 59 -8.26 -2.40 2.05
CA CYS A 59 -8.20 -3.84 1.87
C CYS A 59 -9.50 -4.31 1.19
N PRO A 60 -9.45 -4.99 0.02
CA PRO A 60 -10.65 -5.48 -0.66
C PRO A 60 -11.38 -6.58 0.13
N CYS A 61 -10.70 -7.24 1.08
CA CYS A 61 -11.28 -8.32 1.87
C CYS A 61 -12.07 -7.82 3.09
N CYS A 62 -11.59 -6.78 3.78
CA CYS A 62 -12.18 -6.31 5.04
C CYS A 62 -12.51 -4.82 5.08
N GLY A 63 -12.22 -4.07 4.02
CA GLY A 63 -12.43 -2.62 3.93
C GLY A 63 -11.47 -1.78 4.78
N GLN A 64 -10.57 -2.41 5.55
CA GLN A 64 -9.66 -1.69 6.43
C GLN A 64 -8.65 -0.86 5.63
N ARG A 65 -8.41 0.38 6.08
CA ARG A 65 -7.32 1.22 5.59
C ARG A 65 -5.97 0.66 6.03
N LEU A 66 -5.12 0.35 5.06
CA LEU A 66 -3.76 -0.15 5.25
C LEU A 66 -2.76 0.91 4.80
N TYR A 67 -1.60 0.97 5.45
CA TYR A 67 -0.51 1.88 5.11
C TYR A 67 0.64 1.07 4.46
N PRO A 68 0.74 1.04 3.11
CA PRO A 68 1.71 0.19 2.40
C PRO A 68 3.16 0.54 2.75
N GLU A 69 3.39 1.77 3.19
CA GLU A 69 4.70 2.26 3.63
C GLU A 69 5.33 1.43 4.75
N TRP A 70 4.55 0.71 5.55
CA TRP A 70 5.09 -0.14 6.62
C TRP A 70 5.64 -1.47 6.12
N GLN A 71 5.33 -1.88 4.90
CA GLN A 71 5.81 -3.13 4.30
C GLN A 71 6.74 -2.89 3.10
N ILE A 72 6.48 -1.83 2.32
CA ILE A 72 7.25 -1.48 1.12
C ILE A 72 8.32 -0.42 1.44
N GLY A 73 8.06 0.45 2.42
CA GLY A 73 8.86 1.63 2.71
C GLY A 73 8.39 2.89 1.97
N LYS A 74 8.55 4.06 2.59
CA LYS A 74 8.18 5.37 2.01
C LYS A 74 9.01 5.75 0.78
N GLY A 75 10.31 5.44 0.77
CA GLY A 75 11.21 5.78 -0.34
C GLY A 75 10.79 5.17 -1.68
N PRO A 76 10.60 3.83 -1.75
CA PRO A 76 10.10 3.19 -2.96
C PRO A 76 8.73 3.73 -3.41
N LEU A 77 7.80 3.96 -2.47
CA LEU A 77 6.47 4.50 -2.79
C LEU A 77 6.55 5.92 -3.38
N ASN A 78 7.35 6.81 -2.79
CA ASN A 78 7.59 8.16 -3.31
C ASN A 78 8.15 8.12 -4.74
N ASN A 79 9.12 7.24 -5.00
CA ASN A 79 9.74 7.09 -6.30
C ASN A 79 8.75 6.52 -7.34
N SER A 80 8.01 5.47 -6.98
CA SER A 80 7.06 4.81 -7.87
C SER A 80 5.85 5.68 -8.21
N MET A 81 5.38 6.50 -7.27
CA MET A 81 4.29 7.47 -7.51
C MET A 81 4.77 8.74 -8.22
N LYS A 82 6.08 8.87 -8.52
CA LYS A 82 6.72 10.07 -9.06
C LYS A 82 6.35 11.34 -8.27
N ILE A 83 6.14 11.19 -6.96
CA ILE A 83 5.93 12.33 -6.05
C ILE A 83 7.31 12.95 -5.86
N ASN A 84 7.72 13.72 -6.86
CA ASN A 84 8.91 14.54 -6.78
C ASN A 84 8.63 15.64 -5.76
N ARG A 85 9.35 15.60 -4.63
CA ARG A 85 9.62 16.81 -3.85
C ARG A 85 10.01 17.88 -4.86
N LYS A 86 9.20 18.94 -4.98
CA LYS A 86 9.64 20.14 -5.70
C LYS A 86 10.95 20.55 -5.03
N THR A 87 12.05 20.32 -5.75
CA THR A 87 13.33 20.93 -5.47
C THR A 87 13.04 22.42 -5.38
N LYS A 88 13.17 22.96 -4.16
CA LYS A 88 13.16 24.39 -3.93
C LYS A 88 14.56 24.92 -4.15
#